data_AF-A0A811LBG2-F1
#
_entry.id   AF-A0A811LBG2-F1
#
_cell.length_a   1.000
_cell.length_b   1.000
_cell.length_c   1.000
_cell.angle_alpha   90.00
_cell.angle_beta   90.00
_cell.angle_gamma   90.00
#
_symmetry.space_group_name_H-M   'P 1'
#
loop_
_entity.id
_entity.type
_entity.pdbx_description
1 polymer ?
#
loop_
_entity_poly.entity_id
_entity_poly.type
_entity_poly.pdbx_seq_one_letter_code
_entity_poly.pdbx_strand_id
1 'polypeptide(L)'
;MEEKNRTFKVLFPHEFPAVSNTCSNFPHLRSSPRCPYPGLIVEILIAIADSINVPIEEVLVEDDVNQDGNLVLGTVDGNNVSGLLRYVHEGIVDTIAYPIQKTIVRSQYMDFSEALYQSELNILRRRVDISEESLWSFFTIYDKPSYVVMAVILSLQALFYLINEFCAEELQRIGFRHIRAMRRHSESLWNAVKLQLGMPIEVSWRSYGAKFNMVFVSIFQGVILMGVYSSWILTQKYANDIVNDLQTNNDLIRQVAAGRRYFADATGNHWFFEAINHSTMFPYADLRLAMRKTPMEITGSSKNALDLASHGSALVAIMDDELVSLRAKKYCNLIPMDHPMAVVTAHLVFAKNNSLLPLIDEAIRINQLQFQRIVRRYLDYGYRVHKSCVSDGMHTKAPYFGLCLVWLALVACAFGLFLAELSTYWLCMKVQLLRNTK
;
A
#
# COMPACT_ATOMS: atom_id res chain seq x y z
N MET A 1 -32.35 41.68 29.96
CA MET A 1 -31.48 42.69 29.31
C MET A 1 -30.13 42.73 30.02
N GLU A 2 -29.44 41.59 30.10
CA GLU A 2 -28.18 41.45 30.87
C GLU A 2 -27.02 40.94 29.98
N GLU A 3 -27.19 40.94 28.66
CA GLU A 3 -26.37 40.18 27.73
C GLU A 3 -25.35 41.03 26.95
N LYS A 4 -24.96 42.20 27.49
CA LYS A 4 -24.08 43.15 26.77
C LYS A 4 -22.58 42.98 27.02
N ASN A 5 -22.16 42.05 27.89
CA ASN A 5 -20.74 41.84 28.24
C ASN A 5 -20.33 40.35 28.22
N ARG A 6 -21.05 39.51 27.48
CA ARG A 6 -20.66 38.09 27.39
C ARG A 6 -19.48 37.96 26.41
N THR A 7 -18.42 37.29 26.84
CA THR A 7 -17.29 36.88 26.01
C THR A 7 -17.46 35.42 25.60
N PHE A 8 -16.87 35.04 24.47
CA PHE A 8 -16.83 33.65 24.00
C PHE A 8 -15.47 33.04 24.36
N LYS A 9 -15.43 32.21 25.39
CA LYS A 9 -14.17 31.64 25.92
C LYS A 9 -13.73 30.45 25.10
N VAL A 10 -12.62 30.58 24.39
CA VAL A 10 -12.11 29.54 23.49
C VAL A 10 -10.72 29.09 23.93
N LEU A 11 -10.56 27.77 24.05
CA LEU A 11 -9.25 27.15 24.26
C LEU A 11 -8.53 26.98 22.92
N PHE A 12 -7.30 27.51 22.79
CA PHE A 12 -6.49 27.38 21.57
C PHE A 12 -5.33 26.40 21.77
N PRO A 13 -5.45 25.14 21.29
CA PRO A 13 -4.37 24.17 21.40
C PRO A 13 -3.27 24.40 20.37
N HIS A 14 -2.03 23.99 20.65
CA HIS A 14 -0.87 24.10 19.75
C HIS A 14 -0.83 22.98 18.69
N GLU A 15 -1.89 22.83 17.89
CA GLU A 15 -2.03 21.75 16.91
C GLU A 15 -2.41 22.28 15.52
N PHE A 16 -1.45 22.28 14.59
CA PHE A 16 -1.69 22.65 13.19
C PHE A 16 -2.25 21.45 12.40
N PRO A 17 -3.28 21.58 11.54
CA PRO A 17 -3.79 22.80 10.92
C PRO A 17 -4.89 23.52 11.70
N ALA A 18 -5.40 23.00 12.81
CA ALA A 18 -6.49 23.60 13.56
C ALA A 18 -6.13 25.00 14.08
N VAL A 19 -4.95 25.13 14.70
CA VAL A 19 -4.36 26.38 15.20
C VAL A 19 -2.88 26.41 14.86
N SER A 20 -2.40 27.53 14.32
CA SER A 20 -0.98 27.71 14.01
C SER A 20 -0.20 28.24 15.20
N ASN A 21 0.82 27.50 15.63
CA ASN A 21 1.80 27.91 16.63
C ASN A 21 3.01 28.64 16.01
N THR A 22 3.07 28.77 14.68
CA THR A 22 4.23 29.35 13.97
C THR A 22 4.13 30.85 13.74
N CYS A 23 2.96 31.43 13.96
CA CYS A 23 2.73 32.85 13.75
C CYS A 23 3.23 33.69 14.93
N SER A 24 3.66 34.92 14.65
CA SER A 24 4.05 35.86 15.71
C SER A 24 2.83 36.28 16.54
N ASN A 25 2.98 36.24 17.87
CA ASN A 25 1.93 36.44 18.88
C ASN A 25 0.83 35.37 18.82
N PHE A 26 1.04 34.28 19.55
CA PHE A 26 0.08 33.18 19.67
C PHE A 26 -0.98 33.48 20.75
N PRO A 27 -2.27 33.20 20.50
CA PRO A 27 -2.85 32.76 19.24
C PRO A 27 -3.03 33.94 18.26
N HIS A 28 -2.68 33.74 16.98
CA HIS A 28 -2.90 34.76 15.96
C HIS A 28 -4.31 34.61 15.40
N LEU A 29 -5.22 35.51 15.73
CA LEU A 29 -6.62 35.36 15.31
C LEU A 29 -6.81 35.58 13.80
N ARG A 30 -6.34 36.70 13.24
CA ARG A 30 -6.71 37.10 11.87
C ARG A 30 -5.63 36.77 10.84
N SER A 31 -6.01 36.35 9.64
CA SER A 31 -5.05 36.19 8.54
C SER A 31 -4.38 37.52 8.20
N SER A 32 -3.06 37.54 8.12
CA SER A 32 -2.28 38.73 7.76
C SER A 32 -1.16 38.36 6.78
N PRO A 33 -0.53 39.33 6.08
CA PRO A 33 0.63 39.03 5.23
C PRO A 33 1.80 38.37 5.99
N ARG A 34 1.88 38.58 7.31
CA ARG A 34 2.90 37.96 8.18
C ARG A 34 2.49 36.56 8.68
N CYS A 35 1.20 36.27 8.73
CA CYS A 35 0.62 34.99 9.12
C CYS A 35 -0.59 34.70 8.23
N PRO A 36 -0.37 34.16 7.01
CA PRO A 36 -1.48 33.88 6.08
C PRO A 36 -2.34 32.70 6.54
N TYR A 37 -1.81 31.85 7.43
CA TYR A 37 -2.46 30.65 7.95
C TYR A 37 -2.47 30.64 9.49
N PRO A 38 -3.34 31.44 10.13
CA PRO A 38 -3.49 31.45 11.59
C PRO A 38 -4.03 30.13 12.17
N GLY A 39 -4.77 29.35 11.38
CA GLY A 39 -5.39 28.10 11.78
C GLY A 39 -6.76 27.92 11.13
N LEU A 40 -7.07 26.71 10.72
CA LEU A 40 -8.35 26.34 10.11
C LEU A 40 -9.53 26.68 11.03
N ILE A 41 -9.46 26.24 12.28
CA ILE A 41 -10.55 26.46 13.24
C ILE A 41 -10.54 27.88 13.77
N VAL A 42 -9.37 28.51 13.88
CA VAL A 42 -9.24 29.92 14.29
C VAL A 42 -10.06 30.83 13.38
N GLU A 43 -9.92 30.68 12.05
CA GLU A 43 -10.67 31.51 11.10
C GLU A 43 -12.18 31.22 11.09
N ILE A 44 -12.55 29.95 11.30
CA ILE A 44 -13.97 29.56 11.44
C ILE A 44 -14.58 30.21 12.68
N LEU A 45 -13.88 30.14 13.82
CA LEU A 45 -14.35 30.73 15.08
C LEU A 45 -14.50 32.24 15.01
N ILE A 46 -13.60 32.94 14.30
CA ILE A 46 -13.71 34.39 14.09
C ILE A 46 -14.90 34.73 13.23
N ALA A 47 -15.14 33.98 12.14
CA ALA A 47 -16.33 34.19 11.32
C ALA A 47 -17.62 33.97 12.12
N ILE A 48 -17.64 32.99 13.04
CA ILE A 48 -18.75 32.77 13.97
C ILE A 48 -18.88 33.96 14.94
N ALA A 49 -17.79 34.35 15.62
CA ALA A 49 -17.74 35.43 16.60
C ALA A 49 -18.17 36.78 16.02
N ASP A 50 -17.69 37.12 14.81
CA ASP A 50 -18.09 38.32 14.07
C ASP A 50 -19.58 38.26 13.68
N SER A 51 -20.11 37.08 13.35
CA SER A 51 -21.53 36.90 12.99
C SER A 51 -22.48 37.06 14.19
N ILE A 52 -22.07 36.63 15.39
CA ILE A 52 -22.87 36.77 16.62
C ILE A 52 -22.56 38.05 17.40
N ASN A 53 -21.57 38.84 16.94
CA ASN A 53 -21.08 40.05 17.58
C ASN A 53 -20.64 39.85 19.04
N VAL A 54 -19.94 38.73 19.30
CA VAL A 54 -19.38 38.37 20.61
C VAL A 54 -17.86 38.28 20.50
N PRO A 55 -17.08 39.01 21.33
CA PRO A 55 -15.63 38.94 21.28
C PRO A 55 -15.12 37.59 21.82
N ILE A 56 -14.04 37.07 21.20
CA ILE A 56 -13.35 35.86 21.65
C ILE A 56 -12.43 36.22 22.82
N GLU A 57 -12.54 35.45 23.91
CA GLU A 57 -11.58 35.45 25.02
C GLU A 57 -10.68 34.21 24.87
N GLU A 58 -9.38 34.45 24.73
CA GLU A 58 -8.39 33.42 24.45
C GLU A 58 -7.96 32.74 25.75
N VAL A 59 -8.06 31.41 25.80
CA VAL A 59 -7.58 30.59 26.91
C VAL A 59 -6.47 29.67 26.40
N LEU A 60 -5.32 29.72 27.05
CA LEU A 60 -4.14 28.92 26.72
C LEU A 60 -3.84 27.93 27.85
N VAL A 61 -3.42 26.72 27.49
CA VAL A 61 -3.06 25.65 28.43
C VAL A 61 -1.69 25.12 28.03
N GLU A 62 -0.78 24.95 28.99
CA GLU A 62 0.60 24.49 28.76
C GLU A 62 0.71 22.98 28.52
N ASP A 63 -0.24 22.19 29.04
CA ASP A 63 -0.29 20.72 28.93
C ASP A 63 -1.21 20.22 27.80
N ASP A 64 -1.45 21.05 26.78
CA ASP A 64 -2.30 20.69 25.64
C ASP A 64 -1.65 19.67 24.70
N VAL A 65 -0.32 19.61 24.69
CA VAL A 65 0.48 18.74 23.83
C VAL A 65 1.43 17.88 24.66
N ASN A 66 1.58 16.60 24.30
CA ASN A 66 2.52 15.69 24.96
C ASN A 66 3.99 15.99 24.58
N GLN A 67 4.96 15.34 25.25
CA GLN A 67 6.40 15.52 24.99
C GLN A 67 6.80 15.28 23.52
N ASP A 68 6.01 14.48 22.79
CA ASP A 68 6.22 14.14 21.39
C ASP A 68 5.48 15.07 20.41
N GLY A 69 4.87 16.14 20.89
CA GLY A 69 4.20 17.11 20.05
C GLY A 69 2.83 16.65 19.54
N ASN A 70 2.10 15.78 20.26
CA ASN A 70 0.75 15.35 19.92
C ASN A 70 -0.29 15.91 20.89
N LEU A 71 -1.41 16.39 20.36
CA LEU A 71 -2.54 16.91 21.14
C LEU A 71 -3.10 15.87 22.12
N VAL A 72 -3.30 16.28 23.38
CA VAL A 72 -3.95 15.47 24.42
C VAL A 72 -5.42 15.88 24.52
N LEU A 73 -6.22 15.53 23.51
CA LEU A 73 -7.65 15.86 23.49
C LEU A 73 -8.39 15.30 24.71
N GLY A 74 -8.02 14.09 25.14
CA GLY A 74 -8.60 13.38 26.27
C GLY A 74 -9.68 12.38 25.89
N THR A 75 -10.07 11.56 26.87
CA THR A 75 -11.08 10.51 26.75
C THR A 75 -12.23 10.72 27.71
N VAL A 76 -13.36 10.11 27.37
CA VAL A 76 -14.54 10.03 28.21
C VAL A 76 -14.70 8.57 28.64
N ASP A 77 -14.45 8.27 29.90
CA ASP A 77 -14.65 6.94 30.48
C ASP A 77 -15.57 7.03 31.71
N GLY A 78 -16.83 6.67 31.50
CA GLY A 78 -17.90 6.91 32.48
C GLY A 78 -17.95 8.39 32.88
N ASN A 79 -17.97 8.67 34.18
CA ASN A 79 -18.03 10.04 34.70
C ASN A 79 -16.70 10.80 34.65
N ASN A 80 -15.61 10.19 34.15
CA ASN A 80 -14.31 10.85 34.10
C ASN A 80 -14.02 11.36 32.68
N VAL A 81 -13.99 12.69 32.54
CA VAL A 81 -13.57 13.38 31.31
C VAL A 81 -12.15 13.89 31.52
N SER A 82 -11.21 13.44 30.69
CA SER A 82 -9.79 13.80 30.78
C SER A 82 -9.36 14.75 29.65
N GLY A 83 -8.11 15.21 29.70
CA GLY A 83 -7.49 16.05 28.66
C GLY A 83 -8.19 17.41 28.45
N LEU A 84 -8.10 17.93 27.23
CA LEU A 84 -8.71 19.21 26.85
C LEU A 84 -10.24 19.20 26.97
N LEU A 85 -10.90 18.06 26.72
CA LEU A 85 -12.36 17.93 26.86
C LEU A 85 -12.85 18.22 28.29
N ARG A 86 -11.99 18.02 29.30
CA ARG A 86 -12.32 18.33 30.70
C ARG A 86 -12.65 19.81 30.91
N TYR A 87 -11.90 20.71 30.29
CA TYR A 87 -12.10 22.16 30.45
C TYR A 87 -13.47 22.61 29.93
N VAL A 88 -13.98 21.97 28.89
CA VAL A 88 -15.33 22.21 28.37
C VAL A 88 -16.37 21.58 29.31
N HIS A 89 -16.14 20.34 29.76
CA HIS A 89 -17.07 19.65 30.65
C HIS A 89 -17.26 20.38 31.99
N GLU A 90 -16.18 20.93 32.56
CA GLU A 90 -16.19 21.73 33.80
C GLU A 90 -16.69 23.17 33.60
N GLY A 91 -16.97 23.59 32.35
CA GLY A 91 -17.44 24.94 32.04
C GLY A 91 -16.39 26.05 32.21
N ILE A 92 -15.10 25.69 32.20
CA ILE A 92 -13.99 26.66 32.27
C ILE A 92 -13.90 27.44 30.95
N VAL A 93 -14.12 26.75 29.84
CA VAL A 93 -14.17 27.30 28.48
C VAL A 93 -15.49 26.94 27.81
N ASP A 94 -15.95 27.77 26.88
CA ASP A 94 -17.17 27.48 26.11
C ASP A 94 -16.89 26.42 25.03
N THR A 95 -15.73 26.48 24.37
CA THR A 95 -15.32 25.51 23.35
C THR A 95 -13.80 25.40 23.19
N ILE A 96 -13.36 24.47 22.34
CA ILE A 96 -11.97 24.24 21.96
C ILE A 96 -11.82 24.55 20.47
N ALA A 97 -10.75 25.25 20.08
CA ALA A 97 -10.40 25.53 18.69
C ALA A 97 -9.79 24.30 17.98
N TYR A 98 -10.50 23.18 18.01
CA TYR A 98 -10.09 21.91 17.40
C TYR A 98 -11.30 21.20 16.79
N PRO A 99 -11.19 20.58 15.61
CA PRO A 99 -12.31 19.83 15.03
C PRO A 99 -12.53 18.54 15.80
N ILE A 100 -13.73 18.37 16.35
CA ILE A 100 -14.07 17.18 17.14
C ILE A 100 -15.18 16.41 16.43
N GLN A 101 -14.94 15.10 16.25
CA GLN A 101 -15.94 14.20 15.69
C GLN A 101 -16.95 13.81 16.76
N LYS A 102 -18.22 13.84 16.38
CA LYS A 102 -19.34 13.45 17.24
C LYS A 102 -19.37 11.93 17.39
N THR A 103 -19.24 11.44 18.63
CA THR A 103 -19.36 10.02 18.97
C THR A 103 -20.54 9.80 19.92
N ILE A 104 -20.99 8.55 20.04
CA ILE A 104 -22.08 8.17 20.95
C ILE A 104 -21.71 8.49 22.40
N VAL A 105 -20.47 8.17 22.80
CA VAL A 105 -19.99 8.36 24.17
C VAL A 105 -19.89 9.85 24.50
N ARG A 106 -19.21 10.64 23.67
CA ARG A 106 -19.03 12.09 23.93
C ARG A 106 -20.36 12.85 23.93
N SER A 107 -21.33 12.43 23.11
CA SER A 107 -22.67 13.06 23.05
C SER A 107 -23.47 12.93 24.34
N GLN A 108 -23.12 11.97 25.22
CA GLN A 108 -23.77 11.83 26.52
C GLN A 108 -23.33 12.91 27.51
N TYR A 109 -22.08 13.39 27.43
CA TYR A 109 -21.47 14.30 28.41
C TYR A 109 -21.33 15.74 27.91
N MET A 110 -21.37 15.94 26.59
CA MET A 110 -21.18 17.24 25.94
C MET A 110 -22.21 17.44 24.83
N ASP A 111 -22.45 18.70 24.48
CA ASP A 111 -23.23 19.08 23.30
C ASP A 111 -22.28 19.45 22.16
N PHE A 112 -22.77 19.26 20.93
CA PHE A 112 -22.01 19.49 19.71
C PHE A 112 -22.74 20.53 18.87
N SER A 113 -21.98 21.41 18.23
CA SER A 113 -22.55 22.35 17.26
C SER A 113 -23.10 21.64 16.03
N GLU A 114 -23.76 22.40 15.17
CA GLU A 114 -23.93 22.06 13.77
C GLU A 114 -22.58 21.75 13.09
N ALA A 115 -22.63 20.94 12.03
CA ALA A 115 -21.45 20.45 11.34
C ALA A 115 -20.70 21.59 10.62
N LEU A 116 -19.44 21.83 11.00
CA LEU A 116 -18.58 22.83 10.39
C LEU A 116 -18.21 22.45 8.95
N TYR A 117 -17.75 21.20 8.78
CA TYR A 117 -17.35 20.63 7.49
C TYR A 117 -17.28 19.10 7.58
N GLN A 118 -17.08 18.46 6.43
CA GLN A 118 -16.84 17.02 6.32
C GLN A 118 -15.34 16.77 6.16
N SER A 119 -14.83 15.75 6.86
CA SER A 119 -13.46 15.30 6.79
C SER A 119 -13.44 13.79 6.52
N GLU A 120 -12.45 13.34 5.75
CA GLU A 120 -12.31 11.95 5.34
C GLU A 120 -11.38 11.20 6.28
N LEU A 121 -11.82 10.01 6.71
CA LEU A 121 -11.00 9.08 7.46
C LEU A 121 -10.25 8.17 6.49
N ASN A 122 -8.93 8.32 6.46
CA ASN A 122 -8.05 7.55 5.61
C ASN A 122 -7.23 6.56 6.45
N ILE A 123 -7.11 5.33 5.96
CA ILE A 123 -6.22 4.32 6.55
C ILE A 123 -4.94 4.27 5.72
N LEU A 124 -3.83 4.64 6.34
CA LEU A 124 -2.52 4.59 5.71
C LEU A 124 -1.90 3.20 5.83
N ARG A 125 -1.28 2.77 4.73
CA ARG A 125 -0.50 1.53 4.63
C ARG A 125 0.80 1.78 3.90
N ARG A 126 1.78 0.90 4.13
CA ARG A 126 2.93 0.77 3.24
C ARG A 126 2.48 0.40 1.83
N ARG A 127 2.98 1.14 0.85
CA ARG A 127 2.98 0.77 -0.57
C ARG A 127 3.83 -0.50 -0.72
N VAL A 128 3.21 -1.57 -1.19
CA VAL A 128 3.91 -2.79 -1.59
C VAL A 128 4.12 -2.70 -3.09
N ASP A 129 5.35 -2.39 -3.49
CA ASP A 129 5.73 -2.39 -4.89
C ASP A 129 5.94 -3.85 -5.33
N ILE A 130 5.37 -4.25 -6.47
CA ILE A 130 5.62 -5.56 -7.12
C ILE A 130 7.12 -5.75 -7.37
N SER A 131 7.87 -4.64 -7.41
CA SER A 131 9.31 -4.61 -7.63
C SER A 131 10.16 -4.94 -6.40
N GLU A 132 9.61 -5.45 -5.29
CA GLU A 132 10.49 -6.07 -4.29
C GLU A 132 11.38 -7.07 -5.03
N GLU A 133 12.70 -6.84 -4.94
CA GLU A 133 13.77 -7.36 -5.79
C GLU A 133 13.90 -8.89 -5.67
N SER A 134 12.88 -9.58 -6.16
CA SER A 134 12.84 -11.02 -6.29
C SER A 134 13.89 -11.38 -7.33
N LEU A 135 14.90 -12.14 -6.89
CA LEU A 135 15.90 -12.76 -7.76
C LEU A 135 15.24 -13.45 -8.96
N TRP A 136 14.01 -13.93 -8.79
CA TRP A 136 13.23 -14.69 -9.74
C TRP A 136 12.21 -13.87 -10.54
N SER A 137 12.21 -12.54 -10.44
CA SER A 137 11.29 -11.64 -11.16
C SER A 137 11.26 -11.86 -12.68
N PHE A 138 12.38 -12.27 -13.28
CA PHE A 138 12.41 -12.67 -14.70
C PHE A 138 11.56 -13.92 -14.99
N PHE A 139 11.35 -14.82 -14.03
CA PHE A 139 10.59 -16.06 -14.22
C PHE A 139 9.14 -15.97 -13.76
N THR A 140 8.66 -14.79 -13.35
CA THR A 140 7.27 -14.60 -12.89
C THR A 140 6.35 -14.08 -13.99
N ILE A 141 6.82 -14.00 -15.24
CA ILE A 141 6.04 -13.52 -16.39
C ILE A 141 4.92 -14.47 -16.77
N TYR A 142 5.21 -15.78 -16.72
CA TYR A 142 4.21 -16.81 -16.93
C TYR A 142 3.76 -17.38 -15.59
N ASP A 143 2.47 -17.70 -15.51
CA ASP A 143 1.95 -18.42 -14.37
C ASP A 143 2.58 -19.82 -14.26
N LYS A 144 2.69 -20.33 -13.04
CA LYS A 144 3.14 -21.71 -12.75
C LYS A 144 2.49 -22.76 -13.67
N PRO A 145 1.16 -22.78 -13.91
CA PRO A 145 0.53 -23.70 -14.87
C PRO A 145 1.09 -23.59 -16.29
N SER A 146 1.38 -22.39 -16.78
CA SER A 146 1.93 -22.18 -18.12
C SER A 146 3.32 -22.82 -18.27
N TYR A 147 4.17 -22.73 -17.25
CA TYR A 147 5.46 -23.44 -17.22
C TYR A 147 5.30 -24.97 -17.28
N VAL A 148 4.33 -25.51 -16.54
CA VAL A 148 4.02 -26.94 -16.56
C VAL A 148 3.56 -27.37 -17.96
N VAL A 149 2.66 -26.60 -18.60
CA VAL A 149 2.19 -26.91 -19.96
C VAL A 149 3.34 -26.87 -20.96
N MET A 150 4.24 -25.88 -20.88
CA MET A 150 5.43 -25.84 -21.74
C MET A 150 6.33 -27.07 -21.56
N ALA A 151 6.52 -27.53 -20.32
CA ALA A 151 7.29 -28.75 -20.04
C ALA A 151 6.61 -30.01 -20.58
N VAL A 152 5.28 -30.09 -20.50
CA VAL A 152 4.48 -31.20 -21.07
C VAL A 152 4.58 -31.20 -22.60
N ILE A 153 4.45 -30.04 -23.25
CA ILE A 153 4.58 -29.92 -24.70
C ILE A 153 5.97 -30.37 -25.16
N LEU A 154 7.04 -29.91 -24.48
CA LEU A 154 8.41 -30.33 -24.79
C LEU A 154 8.58 -31.85 -24.65
N SER A 155 7.99 -32.45 -23.61
CA SER A 155 8.07 -33.89 -23.36
C SER A 155 7.33 -34.69 -24.45
N LEU A 156 6.13 -34.25 -24.83
CA LEU A 156 5.36 -34.86 -25.92
C LEU A 156 6.08 -34.73 -27.27
N GLN A 157 6.73 -33.59 -27.51
CA GLN A 157 7.48 -33.36 -28.74
C GLN A 157 8.75 -34.21 -28.82
N ALA A 158 9.50 -34.32 -27.71
CA ALA A 158 10.63 -35.23 -27.60
C ALA A 158 10.19 -36.68 -27.88
N LEU A 159 9.08 -37.11 -27.27
CA LEU A 159 8.51 -38.43 -27.50
C LEU A 159 8.11 -38.64 -28.97
N PHE A 160 7.48 -37.65 -29.60
CA PHE A 160 7.10 -37.71 -31.01
C PHE A 160 8.31 -37.92 -31.93
N TYR A 161 9.41 -37.19 -31.72
CA TYR A 161 10.61 -37.36 -32.53
C TYR A 161 11.32 -38.70 -32.28
N LEU A 162 11.32 -39.19 -31.04
CA LEU A 162 11.83 -40.53 -30.70
C LEU A 162 11.01 -41.63 -31.40
N ILE A 163 9.67 -41.54 -31.36
CA ILE A 163 8.79 -42.51 -32.04
C ILE A 163 8.99 -42.45 -33.56
N ASN A 164 9.10 -41.26 -34.14
CA ASN A 164 9.30 -41.11 -35.57
C ASN A 164 10.66 -41.67 -36.03
N GLU A 165 11.71 -41.57 -35.21
CA GLU A 165 12.97 -42.26 -35.47
C GLU A 165 12.86 -43.78 -35.33
N PHE A 166 12.19 -44.27 -34.28
CA PHE A 166 11.99 -45.71 -34.07
C PHE A 166 11.22 -46.35 -35.24
N CYS A 167 10.14 -45.71 -35.67
CA CYS A 167 9.38 -46.15 -36.84
C CYS A 167 10.23 -46.14 -38.12
N ALA A 168 11.09 -45.14 -38.30
CA ALA A 168 11.99 -45.06 -39.45
C ALA A 168 13.04 -46.18 -39.44
N GLU A 169 13.56 -46.56 -38.26
CA GLU A 169 14.49 -47.68 -38.11
C GLU A 169 13.82 -49.03 -38.43
N GLU A 170 12.62 -49.26 -37.93
CA GLU A 170 11.91 -50.53 -38.15
C GLU A 170 11.46 -50.68 -39.63
N LEU A 171 11.03 -49.59 -40.28
CA LEU A 171 10.76 -49.57 -41.73
C LEU A 171 12.00 -49.87 -42.57
N GLN A 172 13.19 -49.48 -42.11
CA GLN A 172 14.45 -49.81 -42.77
C GLN A 172 14.78 -51.30 -42.64
N ARG A 173 14.51 -51.93 -41.48
CA ARG A 173 14.70 -53.38 -41.27
C ARG A 173 13.80 -54.22 -42.17
N ILE A 174 12.58 -53.74 -42.46
CA ILE A 174 11.61 -54.41 -43.34
C ILE A 174 11.99 -54.28 -44.85
N GLY A 175 13.08 -53.58 -45.18
CA GLY A 175 13.67 -53.58 -46.54
C GLY A 175 13.28 -52.39 -47.42
N PHE A 176 12.58 -51.39 -46.89
CA PHE A 176 12.36 -50.12 -47.59
C PHE A 176 13.65 -49.29 -47.62
N ARG A 177 14.50 -49.53 -48.63
CA ARG A 177 15.80 -48.84 -48.86
C ARG A 177 15.73 -47.31 -48.97
N HIS A 178 14.54 -46.71 -49.06
CA HIS A 178 14.35 -45.26 -49.19
C HIS A 178 14.30 -44.49 -47.86
N ILE A 179 14.24 -45.19 -46.72
CA ILE A 179 14.23 -44.55 -45.39
C ILE A 179 15.50 -45.02 -44.67
N ARG A 180 16.47 -44.11 -44.54
CA ARG A 180 17.71 -44.36 -43.79
C ARG A 180 17.52 -43.72 -42.41
N ALA A 181 17.36 -44.53 -41.36
CA ALA A 181 17.47 -44.08 -39.98
C ALA A 181 18.90 -43.59 -39.79
N MET A 182 19.08 -42.28 -39.60
CA MET A 182 20.39 -41.66 -39.69
C MET A 182 20.92 -41.08 -38.38
N ARG A 183 20.33 -41.38 -37.21
CA ARG A 183 20.76 -40.73 -35.97
C ARG A 183 20.58 -41.54 -34.69
N ARG A 184 21.43 -41.25 -33.70
CA ARG A 184 21.29 -41.70 -32.31
C ARG A 184 20.10 -40.99 -31.66
N HIS A 185 19.31 -41.71 -30.87
CA HIS A 185 18.14 -41.18 -30.15
C HIS A 185 18.44 -39.93 -29.29
N SER A 186 19.68 -39.80 -28.79
CA SER A 186 20.14 -38.62 -28.06
C SER A 186 20.14 -37.34 -28.91
N GLU A 187 20.43 -37.46 -30.20
CA GLU A 187 20.43 -36.33 -31.13
C GLU A 187 19.00 -35.89 -31.47
N SER A 188 18.05 -36.81 -31.50
CA SER A 188 16.62 -36.52 -31.65
C SER A 188 16.06 -35.69 -30.50
N LEU A 189 16.37 -36.13 -29.26
CA LEU A 189 16.01 -35.40 -28.05
C LEU A 189 16.64 -34.00 -28.03
N TRP A 190 17.91 -33.91 -28.43
CA TRP A 190 18.63 -32.63 -28.52
C TRP A 190 18.04 -31.69 -29.57
N ASN A 191 17.57 -32.23 -30.70
CA ASN A 191 16.89 -31.43 -31.72
C ASN A 191 15.54 -30.90 -31.24
N ALA A 192 14.80 -31.67 -30.42
CA ALA A 192 13.56 -31.19 -29.79
C ALA A 192 13.83 -29.96 -28.90
N VAL A 193 14.89 -30.02 -28.09
CA VAL A 193 15.32 -28.90 -27.24
C VAL A 193 15.78 -27.71 -28.08
N LYS A 194 16.60 -27.93 -29.12
CA LYS A 194 17.02 -26.85 -30.03
C LYS A 194 15.85 -26.13 -30.67
N LEU A 195 14.82 -26.88 -31.09
CA LEU A 195 13.63 -26.30 -31.71
C LEU A 195 12.87 -25.42 -30.72
N GLN A 196 12.75 -25.88 -29.47
CA GLN A 196 12.09 -25.13 -28.40
C GLN A 196 12.83 -23.84 -28.05
N LEU A 197 14.15 -23.83 -28.20
CA LEU A 197 15.02 -22.67 -27.99
C LEU A 197 15.11 -21.75 -29.23
N GLY A 198 14.39 -22.06 -30.32
CA GLY A 198 14.43 -21.29 -31.56
C GLY A 198 15.77 -21.36 -32.30
N MET A 199 16.61 -22.35 -32.00
CA MET A 199 17.90 -22.53 -32.66
C MET A 199 17.73 -23.22 -34.01
N PRO A 200 18.53 -22.88 -35.03
CA PRO A 200 18.49 -23.55 -36.32
C PRO A 200 18.86 -25.03 -36.18
N ILE A 201 18.14 -25.88 -36.92
CA ILE A 201 18.35 -27.32 -36.93
C ILE A 201 18.75 -27.77 -38.33
N GLU A 202 19.91 -28.42 -38.42
CA GLU A 202 20.45 -28.96 -39.68
C GLU A 202 19.92 -30.39 -39.96
N VAL A 203 18.60 -30.60 -39.86
CA VAL A 203 18.02 -31.95 -40.00
C VAL A 203 17.00 -32.00 -41.13
N SER A 204 17.27 -32.87 -42.10
CA SER A 204 16.34 -33.20 -43.18
C SER A 204 15.44 -34.38 -42.81
N TRP A 205 14.45 -34.14 -41.94
CA TRP A 205 13.42 -35.14 -41.67
C TRP A 205 12.67 -35.47 -42.97
N ARG A 206 12.64 -36.74 -43.39
CA ARG A 206 11.92 -37.14 -44.61
C ARG A 206 10.40 -37.26 -44.41
N SER A 207 9.94 -37.55 -43.20
CA SER A 207 8.51 -37.68 -42.88
C SER A 207 7.78 -36.34 -42.98
N TYR A 208 6.68 -36.29 -43.73
CA TYR A 208 5.82 -35.10 -43.84
C TYR A 208 5.23 -34.69 -42.48
N GLY A 209 4.89 -35.66 -41.62
CA GLY A 209 4.38 -35.37 -40.28
C GLY A 209 5.42 -34.70 -39.38
N ALA A 210 6.68 -35.13 -39.47
CA ALA A 210 7.78 -34.50 -38.74
C ALA A 210 8.08 -33.08 -39.24
N LYS A 211 8.01 -32.86 -40.55
CA LYS A 211 8.13 -31.52 -41.15
C LYS A 211 7.00 -30.59 -40.69
N PHE A 212 5.76 -31.07 -40.70
CA PHE A 212 4.62 -30.28 -40.23
C PHE A 212 4.73 -29.92 -38.75
N ASN A 213 5.04 -30.90 -37.89
CA ASN A 213 5.24 -30.67 -36.46
C ASN A 213 6.38 -29.66 -36.21
N MET A 214 7.50 -29.80 -36.93
CA MET A 214 8.61 -28.86 -36.86
C MET A 214 8.19 -27.43 -37.18
N VAL A 215 7.51 -27.20 -38.30
CA VAL A 215 7.00 -25.87 -38.68
C VAL A 215 6.03 -25.33 -37.63
N PHE A 216 5.07 -26.15 -37.19
CA PHE A 216 4.06 -25.73 -36.23
C PHE A 216 4.68 -25.29 -34.89
N VAL A 217 5.57 -26.10 -34.32
CA VAL A 217 6.25 -25.76 -33.07
C VAL A 217 7.16 -24.54 -33.25
N SER A 218 7.84 -24.41 -34.39
CA SER A 218 8.70 -23.25 -34.65
C SER A 218 7.92 -21.94 -34.63
N ILE A 219 6.71 -21.93 -35.21
CA ILE A 219 5.82 -20.76 -35.21
C ILE A 219 5.29 -20.49 -33.81
N PHE A 220 4.69 -21.49 -33.16
CA PHE A 220 4.03 -21.28 -31.87
C PHE A 220 5.01 -21.00 -30.74
N GLN A 221 6.05 -21.83 -30.58
CA GLN A 221 7.02 -21.66 -29.51
C GLN A 221 8.01 -20.54 -29.82
N GLY A 222 8.61 -20.58 -31.01
CA GLY A 222 9.72 -19.69 -31.35
C GLY A 222 9.28 -18.25 -31.63
N VAL A 223 8.14 -18.07 -32.30
CA VAL A 223 7.67 -16.72 -32.69
C VAL A 223 6.62 -16.20 -31.72
N ILE A 224 5.54 -16.95 -31.49
CA ILE A 224 4.41 -16.44 -30.70
C ILE A 224 4.78 -16.39 -29.22
N LEU A 225 5.25 -17.49 -28.63
CA LEU A 225 5.46 -17.58 -27.19
C LEU A 225 6.62 -16.66 -26.74
N MET A 226 7.76 -16.70 -27.43
CA MET A 226 8.88 -15.77 -27.15
C MET A 226 8.54 -14.31 -27.47
N GLY A 227 7.72 -14.04 -28.49
CA GLY A 227 7.25 -12.70 -28.84
C GLY A 227 6.31 -12.11 -27.78
N VAL A 228 5.37 -12.91 -27.26
CA VAL A 228 4.50 -12.53 -26.14
C VAL A 228 5.33 -12.32 -24.87
N TYR A 229 6.30 -13.20 -24.60
CA TYR A 229 7.19 -13.09 -23.45
C TYR A 229 7.95 -11.76 -23.43
N SER A 230 8.57 -11.39 -24.55
CA SER A 230 9.34 -10.14 -24.67
C SER A 230 8.43 -8.91 -24.56
N SER A 231 7.25 -8.95 -25.18
CA SER A 231 6.26 -7.88 -25.11
C SER A 231 5.74 -7.69 -23.69
N TRP A 232 5.43 -8.77 -22.98
CA TRP A 232 4.92 -8.72 -21.61
C TRP A 232 5.97 -8.21 -20.61
N ILE A 233 7.25 -8.58 -20.77
CA ILE A 233 8.35 -8.00 -19.98
C ILE A 233 8.36 -6.48 -20.12
N LEU A 234 8.21 -6.00 -21.35
CA LEU A 234 8.20 -4.58 -21.62
C LEU A 234 6.99 -3.93 -20.93
N THR A 235 5.78 -4.49 -21.09
CA THR A 235 4.56 -3.99 -20.46
C THR A 235 4.66 -3.97 -18.94
N GLN A 236 5.15 -5.04 -18.30
CA GLN A 236 5.34 -5.11 -16.84
C GLN A 236 6.35 -4.07 -16.31
N LYS A 237 7.36 -3.71 -17.09
CA LYS A 237 8.27 -2.60 -16.74
C LYS A 237 7.61 -1.22 -16.79
N TYR A 238 6.57 -1.07 -17.60
CA TYR A 238 5.82 0.19 -17.73
C TYR A 238 4.53 0.22 -16.92
N ALA A 239 3.99 -0.94 -16.55
CA ALA A 239 2.83 -1.08 -15.68
C ALA A 239 3.26 -0.77 -14.24
N ASN A 240 2.99 0.45 -13.81
CA ASN A 240 3.14 0.88 -12.42
C ASN A 240 2.01 0.30 -11.55
N ASP A 241 1.76 -1.00 -11.63
CA ASP A 241 0.69 -1.62 -10.87
C ASP A 241 1.12 -1.75 -9.41
N ILE A 242 0.76 -0.73 -8.62
CA ILE A 242 0.74 -0.86 -7.17
C ILE A 242 -0.24 -1.98 -6.84
N VAL A 243 0.19 -3.02 -6.12
CA VAL A 243 -0.75 -4.02 -5.63
C VAL A 243 -1.65 -3.35 -4.60
N ASN A 244 -2.87 -3.05 -5.00
CA ASN A 244 -3.90 -2.58 -4.10
C ASN A 244 -4.49 -3.79 -3.38
N ASP A 245 -3.83 -4.19 -2.30
CA ASP A 245 -4.27 -5.27 -1.42
C ASP A 245 -5.39 -4.84 -0.44
N LEU A 246 -5.67 -3.53 -0.38
CA LEU A 246 -6.64 -2.88 0.50
C LEU A 246 -7.52 -1.91 -0.29
N GLN A 247 -8.42 -2.44 -1.12
CA GLN A 247 -9.38 -1.64 -1.90
C GLN A 247 -10.67 -1.36 -1.12
N THR A 248 -11.14 -2.35 -0.34
CA THR A 248 -12.41 -2.26 0.37
C THR A 248 -12.26 -2.40 1.88
N ASN A 249 -13.25 -1.90 2.63
CA ASN A 249 -13.34 -2.10 4.08
C ASN A 249 -13.36 -3.60 4.46
N ASN A 250 -13.92 -4.46 3.59
CA ASN A 250 -13.93 -5.91 3.81
C ASN A 250 -12.52 -6.51 3.72
N ASP A 251 -11.69 -6.04 2.78
CA ASP A 251 -10.30 -6.49 2.67
C ASP A 251 -9.50 -6.08 3.91
N LEU A 252 -9.71 -4.85 4.39
CA LEU A 252 -9.14 -4.35 5.64
C LEU A 252 -9.50 -5.26 6.82
N ILE A 253 -10.79 -5.51 7.03
CA ILE A 253 -11.28 -6.39 8.10
C ILE A 253 -10.65 -7.78 7.98
N ARG A 254 -10.62 -8.36 6.77
CA ARG A 254 -10.05 -9.69 6.52
C ARG A 254 -8.56 -9.75 6.83
N GLN A 255 -7.79 -8.74 6.43
CA GLN A 255 -6.35 -8.69 6.69
C GLN A 255 -6.03 -8.54 8.19
N VAL A 256 -6.79 -7.70 8.90
CA VAL A 256 -6.66 -7.51 10.34
C VAL A 256 -7.07 -8.79 11.09
N ALA A 257 -8.20 -9.39 10.72
CA ALA A 257 -8.70 -10.63 11.34
C ALA A 257 -7.78 -11.84 11.12
N ALA A 258 -7.06 -11.87 9.98
CA ALA A 258 -6.05 -12.87 9.66
C ALA A 258 -4.70 -12.62 10.37
N GLY A 259 -4.55 -11.50 11.09
CA GLY A 259 -3.32 -11.12 11.77
C GLY A 259 -2.19 -10.65 10.85
N ARG A 260 -2.50 -10.34 9.58
CA ARG A 260 -1.49 -9.85 8.62
C ARG A 260 -1.20 -8.35 8.77
N ARG A 261 -2.15 -7.62 9.36
CA ARG A 261 -2.07 -6.18 9.62
C ARG A 261 -2.58 -5.91 11.03
N TYR A 262 -2.11 -4.82 11.64
CA TYR A 262 -2.59 -4.33 12.93
C TYR A 262 -2.62 -2.79 12.92
N PHE A 263 -3.40 -2.18 13.79
CA PHE A 263 -3.45 -0.72 13.91
C PHE A 263 -2.36 -0.21 14.85
N ALA A 264 -1.74 0.91 14.50
CA ALA A 264 -0.84 1.64 15.38
C ALA A 264 -1.37 3.07 15.57
N ASP A 265 -1.34 3.54 16.81
CA ASP A 265 -1.74 4.91 17.17
C ASP A 265 -0.72 5.54 18.14
N ALA A 266 -0.74 6.87 18.22
CA ALA A 266 0.11 7.61 19.15
C ALA A 266 -0.36 7.46 20.60
N THR A 267 -1.66 7.71 20.86
CA THR A 267 -2.19 7.84 22.23
C THR A 267 -3.23 6.77 22.58
N GLY A 268 -3.84 6.13 21.58
CA GLY A 268 -4.97 5.23 21.75
C GLY A 268 -6.31 5.95 21.94
N ASN A 269 -6.31 7.30 21.94
CA ASN A 269 -7.47 8.14 22.25
C ASN A 269 -8.14 8.73 21.00
N HIS A 270 -7.72 8.30 19.82
CA HIS A 270 -8.31 8.76 18.56
C HIS A 270 -9.78 8.32 18.45
N TRP A 271 -10.65 9.22 17.97
CA TRP A 271 -12.11 9.01 17.92
C TRP A 271 -12.50 7.73 17.15
N PHE A 272 -11.70 7.36 16.15
CA PHE A 272 -11.84 6.13 15.37
C PHE A 272 -11.88 4.86 16.23
N PHE A 273 -10.98 4.74 17.20
CA PHE A 273 -10.93 3.55 18.07
C PHE A 273 -12.06 3.56 19.10
N GLU A 274 -12.49 4.75 19.54
CA GLU A 274 -13.72 4.90 20.33
C GLU A 274 -14.94 4.43 19.51
N ALA A 275 -15.04 4.81 18.23
CA ALA A 275 -16.09 4.35 17.34
C ALA A 275 -16.05 2.83 17.11
N ILE A 276 -14.87 2.22 16.96
CA ILE A 276 -14.72 0.76 16.90
C ILE A 276 -15.27 0.11 18.17
N ASN A 277 -14.95 0.64 19.34
CA ASN A 277 -15.34 0.04 20.61
C ASN A 277 -16.84 0.14 20.88
N HIS A 278 -17.49 1.23 20.49
CA HIS A 278 -18.87 1.53 20.88
C HIS A 278 -19.91 1.43 19.75
N SER A 279 -19.51 1.50 18.48
CA SER A 279 -20.45 1.42 17.35
C SER A 279 -20.87 -0.02 17.06
N THR A 280 -22.12 -0.17 16.62
CA THR A 280 -22.67 -1.43 16.09
C THR A 280 -22.75 -1.45 14.56
N MET A 281 -22.34 -0.36 13.90
CA MET A 281 -22.44 -0.22 12.45
C MET A 281 -21.22 -0.80 11.75
N PHE A 282 -21.42 -1.29 10.52
CA PHE A 282 -20.34 -1.60 9.59
C PHE A 282 -19.61 -0.30 9.20
N PRO A 283 -18.26 -0.30 9.09
CA PRO A 283 -17.31 -1.41 9.30
C PRO A 283 -16.79 -1.56 10.75
N TYR A 284 -17.17 -0.68 11.67
CA TYR A 284 -16.62 -0.61 13.04
C TYR A 284 -16.86 -1.87 13.88
N ALA A 285 -18.06 -2.43 13.84
CA ALA A 285 -18.41 -3.62 14.63
C ALA A 285 -17.56 -4.85 14.25
N ASP A 286 -17.29 -5.02 12.96
CA ASP A 286 -16.50 -6.15 12.44
C ASP A 286 -15.01 -5.95 12.70
N LEU A 287 -14.52 -4.71 12.60
CA LEU A 287 -13.16 -4.37 13.02
C LEU A 287 -12.94 -4.62 14.50
N ARG A 288 -13.92 -4.33 15.36
CA ARG A 288 -13.84 -4.65 16.79
C ARG A 288 -13.65 -6.14 17.02
N LEU A 289 -14.32 -6.99 16.24
CA LEU A 289 -14.14 -8.45 16.31
C LEU A 289 -12.78 -8.89 15.78
N ALA A 290 -12.31 -8.29 14.69
CA ALA A 290 -11.00 -8.56 14.10
C ALA A 290 -9.85 -8.20 15.06
N MET A 291 -9.91 -7.01 15.66
CA MET A 291 -8.90 -6.47 16.57
C MET A 291 -8.80 -7.20 17.91
N ARG A 292 -9.74 -8.10 18.24
CA ARG A 292 -9.59 -8.98 19.43
C ARG A 292 -8.38 -9.91 19.31
N LYS A 293 -8.01 -10.29 18.07
CA LYS A 293 -6.84 -11.16 17.82
C LYS A 293 -5.56 -10.34 17.64
N THR A 294 -5.68 -9.15 17.06
CA THR A 294 -4.59 -8.21 16.81
C THR A 294 -4.93 -6.88 17.45
N PRO A 295 -4.61 -6.70 18.74
CA PRO A 295 -4.87 -5.43 19.42
C PRO A 295 -4.06 -4.30 18.77
N MET A 296 -4.57 -3.09 18.93
CA MET A 296 -3.86 -1.89 18.50
C MET A 296 -2.58 -1.69 19.33
N GLU A 297 -1.52 -1.22 18.67
CA GLU A 297 -0.27 -0.86 19.31
C GLU A 297 -0.23 0.66 19.60
N ILE A 298 0.01 1.03 20.86
CA ILE A 298 0.15 2.42 21.29
C ILE A 298 1.63 2.77 21.36
N THR A 299 2.03 3.75 20.57
CA THR A 299 3.45 4.05 20.31
C THR A 299 3.98 5.29 21.05
N GLY A 300 3.11 6.06 21.71
CA GLY A 300 3.40 7.32 22.38
C GLY A 300 3.52 8.54 21.45
N SER A 301 3.93 8.30 20.20
CA SER A 301 4.22 9.36 19.22
C SER A 301 3.63 9.04 17.85
N SER A 302 2.99 10.04 17.22
CA SER A 302 2.47 9.87 15.85
C SER A 302 3.58 9.58 14.85
N LYS A 303 4.83 10.02 15.12
CA LYS A 303 5.99 9.71 14.29
C LYS A 303 6.32 8.22 14.35
N ASN A 304 6.31 7.63 15.55
CA ASN A 304 6.58 6.20 15.73
C ASN A 304 5.50 5.35 15.07
N ALA A 305 4.22 5.72 15.19
CA ALA A 305 3.13 5.05 14.49
C ALA A 305 3.31 5.08 12.96
N LEU A 306 3.69 6.22 12.40
CA LEU A 306 3.99 6.36 10.97
C LEU A 306 5.25 5.57 10.56
N ASP A 307 6.28 5.54 11.42
CA ASP A 307 7.50 4.73 11.19
C ASP A 307 7.18 3.23 11.16
N LEU A 308 6.32 2.74 12.06
CA LEU A 308 5.84 1.35 12.05
C LEU A 308 5.05 1.04 10.78
N ALA A 309 4.19 1.95 10.33
CA ALA A 309 3.43 1.77 9.09
C ALA A 309 4.34 1.83 7.86
N SER A 310 5.40 2.63 7.88
CA SER A 310 6.35 2.78 6.79
C SER A 310 7.21 1.52 6.59
N HIS A 311 7.63 0.88 7.67
CA HIS A 311 8.55 -0.27 7.60
C HIS A 311 7.85 -1.61 7.72
N GLY A 312 6.68 -1.67 8.34
CA GLY A 312 6.00 -2.92 8.71
C GLY A 312 4.61 -3.10 8.12
N SER A 313 3.82 -3.92 8.81
CA SER A 313 2.42 -4.24 8.50
C SER A 313 1.41 -3.39 9.28
N ALA A 314 1.88 -2.36 9.99
CA ALA A 314 1.03 -1.47 10.76
C ALA A 314 0.16 -0.60 9.84
N LEU A 315 -1.01 -0.25 10.33
CA LEU A 315 -1.99 0.63 9.71
C LEU A 315 -2.21 1.82 10.62
N VAL A 316 -2.24 3.02 10.07
CA VAL A 316 -2.50 4.25 10.84
C VAL A 316 -3.78 4.87 10.31
N ALA A 317 -4.76 5.07 11.18
CA ALA A 317 -5.96 5.83 10.87
C ALA A 317 -5.64 7.31 11.02
N ILE A 318 -5.96 8.12 10.02
CA ILE A 318 -5.75 9.57 10.03
C ILE A 318 -6.98 10.28 9.49
N MET A 319 -7.21 11.49 10.00
CA MET A 319 -8.10 12.45 9.36
C MET A 319 -7.31 13.44 8.51
N ASP A 320 -7.88 13.90 7.41
CA ASP A 320 -7.20 14.83 6.50
C ASP A 320 -6.88 16.19 7.14
N ASP A 321 -7.63 16.57 8.17
CA ASP A 321 -7.49 17.81 8.94
C ASP A 321 -6.64 17.68 10.22
N GLU A 322 -5.95 16.56 10.41
CA GLU A 322 -5.04 16.33 11.54
C GLU A 322 -3.55 16.59 11.19
N LEU A 323 -2.76 16.95 12.21
CA LEU A 323 -1.30 17.09 12.07
C LEU A 323 -0.62 15.80 11.60
N VAL A 324 -1.17 14.64 11.99
CA VAL A 324 -0.62 13.34 11.61
C VAL A 324 -0.70 13.13 10.09
N SER A 325 -1.78 13.58 9.43
CA SER A 325 -1.89 13.56 7.96
C SER A 325 -0.79 14.40 7.30
N LEU A 326 -0.51 15.57 7.87
CA LEU A 326 0.58 16.43 7.39
C LEU A 326 1.96 15.80 7.59
N ARG A 327 2.18 15.10 8.70
CA ARG A 327 3.41 14.34 8.96
C ARG A 327 3.54 13.14 8.02
N ALA A 328 2.43 12.46 7.71
CA ALA A 328 2.39 11.32 6.81
C ALA A 328 2.84 11.68 5.39
N LYS A 329 2.54 12.90 4.90
CA LYS A 329 3.03 13.41 3.60
C LYS A 329 4.56 13.40 3.44
N LYS A 330 5.33 13.28 4.53
CA LYS A 330 6.80 13.15 4.48
C LYS A 330 7.28 11.73 4.13
N TYR A 331 6.40 10.74 4.19
CA TYR A 331 6.64 9.33 3.90
C TYR A 331 6.11 8.98 2.51
N CYS A 332 7.00 8.81 1.54
CA CYS A 332 6.62 8.58 0.14
C CYS A 332 6.14 7.15 -0.15
N ASN A 333 6.42 6.24 0.75
CA ASN A 333 6.00 4.84 0.71
C ASN A 333 4.71 4.58 1.48
N LEU A 334 4.08 5.59 2.07
CA LEU A 334 2.76 5.46 2.67
C LEU A 334 1.71 5.91 1.66
N ILE A 335 0.69 5.07 1.47
CA ILE A 335 -0.46 5.37 0.63
C ILE A 335 -1.75 5.14 1.41
N PRO A 336 -2.78 5.98 1.21
CA PRO A 336 -4.10 5.70 1.74
C PRO A 336 -4.74 4.51 1.01
N MET A 337 -5.86 4.02 1.54
CA MET A 337 -6.78 3.17 0.77
C MET A 337 -7.36 3.95 -0.42
N ASP A 338 -7.79 3.22 -1.46
CA ASP A 338 -8.34 3.84 -2.68
C ASP A 338 -9.62 4.66 -2.41
N HIS A 339 -10.39 4.26 -1.39
CA HIS A 339 -11.57 4.95 -0.92
C HIS A 339 -11.40 5.25 0.57
N PRO A 340 -11.83 6.44 1.04
CA PRO A 340 -11.82 6.74 2.46
C PRO A 340 -12.73 5.74 3.19
N MET A 341 -12.31 5.35 4.38
CA MET A 341 -13.02 4.34 5.18
C MET A 341 -14.38 4.87 5.62
N ALA A 342 -14.44 6.16 5.97
CA ALA A 342 -15.66 6.87 6.32
C ALA A 342 -15.48 8.37 6.04
N VAL A 343 -16.59 9.06 5.79
CA VAL A 343 -16.66 10.52 5.78
C VAL A 343 -17.41 10.94 7.04
N VAL A 344 -16.78 11.75 7.88
CA VAL A 344 -17.34 12.19 9.17
C VAL A 344 -17.40 13.71 9.23
N THR A 345 -18.32 14.22 10.04
CA THR A 345 -18.50 15.66 10.24
C THR A 345 -17.65 16.14 11.42
N ALA A 346 -17.02 17.29 11.23
CA ALA A 346 -16.31 18.03 12.27
C ALA A 346 -17.25 19.02 12.96
N HIS A 347 -17.19 19.07 14.29
CA HIS A 347 -18.04 19.92 15.13
C HIS A 347 -17.20 20.68 16.16
N LEU A 348 -17.77 21.75 16.71
CA LEU A 348 -17.33 22.35 17.96
C LEU A 348 -18.01 21.62 19.13
N VAL A 349 -17.34 21.54 20.26
CA VAL A 349 -17.85 20.90 21.48
C VAL A 349 -18.18 21.96 22.54
N PHE A 350 -19.27 21.74 23.27
CA PHE A 350 -19.76 22.65 24.31
C PHE A 350 -20.19 21.86 25.55
N ALA A 351 -20.18 22.53 26.70
CA ALA A 351 -20.83 22.04 27.90
C ALA A 351 -22.33 21.80 27.64
N LYS A 352 -22.93 20.82 28.35
CA LYS A 352 -24.36 20.54 28.26
C LYS A 352 -25.19 21.79 28.55
N ASN A 353 -26.19 22.06 27.72
CA ASN A 353 -27.09 23.22 27.83
C ASN A 353 -26.38 24.59 27.77
N ASN A 354 -25.30 24.73 26.99
CA ASN A 354 -24.67 26.03 26.78
C ASN A 354 -25.63 26.98 26.04
N SER A 355 -25.91 28.13 26.62
CA SER A 355 -26.82 29.14 26.05
C SER A 355 -26.30 29.83 24.78
N LEU A 356 -24.99 29.77 24.48
CA LEU A 356 -24.42 30.31 23.24
C LEU A 356 -24.64 29.37 22.04
N LEU A 357 -24.87 28.08 22.29
CA LEU A 357 -24.94 27.05 21.25
C LEU A 357 -25.99 27.36 20.16
N PRO A 358 -27.24 27.78 20.49
CA PRO A 358 -28.23 28.08 19.45
C PRO A 358 -27.84 29.25 18.53
N LEU A 359 -27.15 30.26 19.08
CA LEU A 359 -26.65 31.40 18.30
C LEU A 359 -25.49 30.99 17.39
N ILE A 360 -24.62 30.13 17.90
CA ILE A 360 -23.49 29.57 17.16
C ILE A 360 -23.98 28.66 16.03
N ASP A 361 -24.96 27.81 16.27
CA ASP A 361 -25.52 26.92 15.25
C ASP A 361 -26.16 27.68 14.09
N GLU A 362 -26.87 28.76 14.39
CA GLU A 362 -27.42 29.63 13.34
C GLU A 362 -26.30 30.35 12.57
N ALA A 363 -25.27 30.84 13.25
CA ALA A 363 -24.10 31.44 12.61
C ALA A 363 -23.35 30.44 11.71
N ILE A 364 -23.23 29.17 12.13
CA ILE A 364 -22.62 28.11 11.33
C ILE A 364 -23.42 27.89 10.04
N ARG A 365 -24.74 27.75 10.15
CA ARG A 365 -25.62 27.56 9.00
C ARG A 365 -25.52 28.69 7.99
N ILE A 366 -25.46 29.94 8.44
CA ILE A 366 -25.35 31.12 7.57
C ILE A 366 -23.98 31.16 6.86
N ASN A 367 -22.91 30.75 7.55
CA ASN A 367 -21.53 30.90 7.06
C ASN A 367 -20.95 29.65 6.37
N GLN A 368 -21.77 28.62 6.09
CA GLN A 368 -21.30 27.33 5.56
C GLN A 368 -20.44 27.44 4.29
N LEU A 369 -20.79 28.34 3.37
CA LEU A 369 -20.00 28.58 2.14
C LEU A 369 -18.63 29.19 2.43
N GLN A 370 -18.53 30.06 3.43
CA GLN A 370 -17.25 30.62 3.86
C GLN A 370 -16.38 29.55 4.49
N PHE A 371 -16.94 28.68 5.32
CA PHE A 371 -16.21 27.57 5.94
C PHE A 371 -15.63 26.62 4.90
N GLN A 372 -16.42 26.24 3.88
CA GLN A 372 -15.92 25.42 2.78
C GLN A 372 -14.72 26.06 2.06
N ARG A 373 -14.72 27.39 1.86
CA ARG A 373 -13.59 28.10 1.24
C ARG A 373 -12.35 28.06 2.13
N ILE A 374 -12.51 28.26 3.44
CA ILE A 374 -11.42 28.17 4.41
C ILE A 374 -10.85 26.75 4.39
N VAL A 375 -11.69 25.73 4.52
CA VAL A 375 -11.30 24.31 4.51
C VAL A 375 -10.51 23.95 3.25
N ARG A 376 -11.04 24.26 2.06
CA ARG A 376 -10.32 24.03 0.79
C ARG A 376 -8.97 24.74 0.75
N ARG A 377 -8.90 25.97 1.27
CA ARG A 377 -7.63 26.70 1.33
C ARG A 377 -6.60 25.97 2.20
N TYR A 378 -6.98 25.40 3.35
CA TYR A 378 -6.03 24.68 4.21
C TYR A 378 -5.70 23.28 3.68
N LEU A 379 -6.70 22.51 3.26
CA LEU A 379 -6.53 21.10 2.91
C LEU A 379 -6.08 20.89 1.45
N ASP A 380 -6.64 21.64 0.49
CA ASP A 380 -6.39 21.43 -0.95
C ASP A 380 -5.24 22.30 -1.48
N TYR A 381 -5.19 23.57 -1.07
CA TYR A 381 -4.32 24.57 -1.72
C TYR A 381 -3.11 25.02 -0.88
N GLY A 382 -3.23 25.02 0.45
CA GLY A 382 -2.45 25.92 1.31
C GLY A 382 -1.24 25.34 2.03
N TYR A 383 -1.16 24.02 2.21
CA TYR A 383 -0.05 23.43 2.97
C TYR A 383 0.79 22.48 2.10
N ARG A 384 1.59 23.06 1.21
CA ARG A 384 2.60 22.31 0.45
C ARG A 384 3.76 21.93 1.37
N VAL A 385 3.66 20.81 2.09
CA VAL A 385 4.88 20.13 2.56
C VAL A 385 5.67 19.77 1.30
N HIS A 386 6.73 20.54 1.01
CA HIS A 386 7.63 20.31 -0.11
C HIS A 386 8.51 19.09 0.17
N LYS A 387 7.88 17.91 0.26
CA LYS A 387 8.49 16.69 -0.21
C LYS A 387 7.66 16.32 -1.43
N SER A 388 8.09 16.82 -2.58
CA SER A 388 7.77 16.16 -3.83
C SER A 388 8.33 14.75 -3.67
N CYS A 389 7.49 13.82 -3.25
CA CYS A 389 7.72 12.40 -3.46
C CYS A 389 7.79 12.25 -4.97
N VAL A 390 8.99 12.45 -5.51
CA VAL A 390 9.29 12.10 -6.87
C VAL A 390 9.04 10.61 -6.87
N SER A 391 8.01 10.19 -7.61
CA SER A 391 7.89 8.83 -8.03
C SER A 391 9.12 8.58 -8.90
N ASP A 392 10.26 8.30 -8.27
CA ASP A 392 11.40 7.70 -8.93
C ASP A 392 10.79 6.45 -9.56
N GLY A 393 10.56 6.52 -10.88
CA GLY A 393 9.90 5.43 -11.61
C GLY A 393 10.61 4.15 -11.23
N MET A 394 9.86 3.09 -10.95
CA MET A 394 10.39 1.84 -10.40
C MET A 394 11.61 1.37 -11.20
N HIS A 395 12.80 1.74 -10.72
CA HIS A 395 14.03 1.25 -11.29
C HIS A 395 14.22 -0.13 -10.68
N THR A 396 13.76 -1.17 -11.37
CA THR A 396 14.22 -2.53 -11.10
C THR A 396 15.74 -2.51 -11.24
N LYS A 397 16.48 -2.45 -10.13
CA LYS A 397 17.94 -2.24 -10.17
C LYS A 397 18.67 -3.43 -10.82
N ALA A 398 18.07 -4.62 -10.82
CA ALA A 398 18.64 -5.80 -11.47
C ALA A 398 17.61 -6.93 -11.79
N PRO A 399 16.66 -6.75 -12.73
CA PRO A 399 15.65 -7.78 -13.04
C PRO A 399 16.24 -9.06 -13.65
N TYR A 400 17.48 -9.01 -14.12
CA TYR A 400 18.17 -10.14 -14.77
C TYR A 400 19.11 -10.90 -13.84
N PHE A 401 19.18 -10.56 -12.55
CA PHE A 401 20.17 -11.16 -11.65
C PHE A 401 19.97 -12.67 -11.48
N GLY A 402 18.73 -13.16 -11.27
CA GLY A 402 18.47 -14.59 -11.22
C GLY A 402 18.71 -15.32 -12.54
N LEU A 403 18.52 -14.66 -13.68
CA LEU A 403 18.86 -15.22 -14.98
C LEU A 403 20.38 -15.48 -15.07
N CYS A 404 21.21 -14.54 -14.60
CA CYS A 404 22.66 -14.71 -14.53
C CYS A 404 23.05 -15.89 -13.62
N LEU A 405 22.36 -16.08 -12.48
CA LEU A 405 22.59 -17.24 -11.59
C LEU A 405 22.25 -18.56 -12.28
N VAL A 406 21.12 -18.63 -12.99
CA VAL A 406 20.73 -19.84 -13.75
C VAL A 406 21.74 -20.12 -14.85
N TRP A 407 22.18 -19.10 -15.58
CA TRP A 407 23.20 -19.25 -16.62
C TRP A 407 24.53 -19.76 -16.06
N LEU A 408 24.99 -19.20 -14.93
CA LEU A 408 26.20 -19.67 -14.25
C LEU A 408 26.07 -21.12 -13.79
N ALA A 409 24.92 -21.52 -13.25
CA ALA A 409 24.64 -22.90 -12.86
C ALA A 409 24.68 -23.85 -14.06
N LEU A 410 24.10 -23.46 -15.21
CA LEU A 410 24.13 -24.28 -16.44
C LEU A 410 25.55 -24.46 -16.98
N VAL A 411 26.38 -23.41 -16.97
CA VAL A 411 27.79 -23.49 -17.37
C VAL A 411 28.58 -24.40 -16.42
N ALA A 412 28.36 -24.28 -15.12
CA ALA A 412 29.00 -25.14 -14.12
C ALA A 412 28.60 -26.62 -14.31
N CYS A 413 27.32 -26.91 -14.56
CA CYS A 413 26.84 -28.26 -14.86
C CYS A 413 27.46 -28.82 -16.14
N ALA A 414 27.54 -28.02 -17.22
CA ALA A 414 28.17 -28.44 -18.47
C ALA A 414 29.66 -28.75 -18.28
N PHE A 415 30.38 -27.93 -17.52
CA PHE A 415 31.78 -28.17 -17.18
C PHE A 415 31.95 -29.45 -16.33
N GLY A 416 31.06 -29.68 -15.36
CA GLY A 416 31.04 -30.90 -14.55
C GLY A 416 30.80 -32.16 -15.39
N LEU A 417 29.85 -32.12 -16.34
CA LEU A 417 29.61 -33.22 -17.28
C LEU A 417 30.83 -33.49 -18.17
N PHE A 418 31.46 -32.43 -18.69
CA PHE A 418 32.69 -32.56 -19.48
C PHE A 418 33.83 -33.22 -18.69
N LEU A 419 34.04 -32.82 -17.43
CA LEU A 419 35.03 -33.45 -16.55
C LEU A 419 34.70 -34.91 -16.26
N ALA A 420 33.42 -35.24 -16.07
CA ALA A 420 32.96 -36.61 -15.88
C ALA A 420 33.25 -37.45 -17.13
N GLU A 421 32.88 -36.97 -18.32
CA GLU A 421 33.18 -37.63 -19.59
C GLU A 421 34.69 -37.84 -19.75
N LEU A 422 35.50 -36.81 -19.53
CA LEU A 422 36.96 -36.90 -19.60
C LEU A 422 37.52 -37.98 -18.65
N SER A 423 37.01 -38.05 -17.42
CA SER A 423 37.42 -39.06 -16.45
C SER A 423 37.08 -40.48 -16.92
N THR A 424 35.90 -40.68 -17.50
CA THR A 424 35.48 -41.99 -18.03
C THR A 424 36.30 -42.40 -19.25
N TYR A 425 36.62 -41.46 -20.15
CA TYR A 425 37.51 -41.70 -21.29
C TYR A 425 38.92 -42.09 -20.82
N TRP A 426 39.45 -41.40 -19.81
CA TRP A 426 40.78 -41.69 -19.26
C TRP A 426 40.85 -43.07 -18.60
N LEU A 427 39.82 -43.44 -17.83
CA LEU A 427 39.65 -44.78 -17.26
C LEU A 427 39.58 -45.86 -18.36
N CYS A 428 38.79 -45.62 -19.41
CA CYS A 428 38.63 -46.56 -20.52
C CYS A 428 39.93 -46.76 -21.31
N MET A 429 40.67 -45.67 -21.57
CA MET A 429 41.98 -45.71 -22.24
C MET A 429 43.02 -46.47 -21.40
N LYS A 430 43.04 -46.25 -20.09
CA LYS A 430 43.93 -46.98 -19.16
C LYS A 430 43.63 -48.48 -19.14
N VAL A 431 42.35 -48.86 -19.17
CA VAL A 431 41.93 -50.27 -19.27
C VAL A 431 42.33 -50.90 -20.61
N GLN A 432 42.24 -50.17 -21.73
CA GLN A 432 42.71 -50.66 -23.04
C GLN A 432 44.23 -50.82 -23.10
N LEU A 433 44.99 -49.89 -22.52
CA LEU A 433 46.46 -49.99 -22.42
C LEU A 433 46.91 -51.18 -21.56
N LEU A 434 46.19 -51.48 -20.47
CA LEU A 434 46.43 -52.66 -19.63
C LEU A 434 46.05 -53.98 -20.32
N ARG A 435 45.18 -53.94 -21.32
CA ARG A 435 44.73 -55.12 -22.08
C ARG A 435 45.65 -55.46 -23.25
N ASN A 436 46.35 -54.48 -23.82
CA ASN A 436 47.32 -54.66 -24.91
C ASN A 436 48.75 -54.98 -24.44
N THR A 437 49.01 -54.95 -23.13
CA THR A 437 50.32 -55.26 -22.51
C THR A 437 50.40 -56.68 -21.91
N LYS A 438 49.32 -57.46 -22.04
CA LYS A 438 49.29 -58.92 -21.84
C LYS A 438 49.11 -59.58 -23.20
#